data_AF-A0A819DKS5-F1
#
_entry.id   AF-A0A819DKS5-F1
#
_cell.length_a   1.000
_cell.length_b   1.000
_cell.length_c   1.000
_cell.angle_alpha   90.00
_cell.angle_beta   90.00
_cell.angle_gamma   90.00
#
_symmetry.space_group_name_H-M   'P 1'
#
loop_
_entity.id
_entity.type
_entity.pdbx_description
1 polymer ?
#
loop_
_entity_poly.entity_id
_entity_poly.type
_entity_poly.pdbx_seq_one_letter_code
_entity_poly.pdbx_strand_id
1 'polypeptide(L)'
;GWGIKHITFVDNSRISYSNPVRQTLFTFQDSCENKPKAQAAADALKIIYPGIKSTGYDLTIPMPGHTVGDSTMEKVKEDVNLLHDLIRQHDVIFLLTDSRESRWLPTVIGAVEQKIVLCCAVGFDSYVIIRHGIPTKDLDSSSSSTTTTYKNFLPGHKLGCYFCNDIVAPGDSSIDRTLDQQCTVTRPGISMMASALSVELLVSIIQHPLRGQCPASIHADHEESIPETVSCLGIVPHTIRSFLSRYSTVLPTGEAFSQCVACSSIVRKAFEDDGFSFLLQVFNDLNYLENLTGLRAMQLATDLNDIIELSDDEEI
;
A
#
# COMPACT_ATOMS: atom_id res chain seq x y z
N GLY A 1 -8.04 -16.50 -15.75
CA GLY A 1 -7.85 -15.05 -15.93
C GLY A 1 -6.56 -14.77 -16.67
N TRP A 2 -5.90 -13.64 -16.38
CA TRP A 2 -4.70 -13.06 -17.03
C TRP A 2 -3.41 -13.91 -17.12
N GLY A 3 -3.48 -15.21 -16.81
CA GLY A 3 -2.39 -16.15 -17.09
C GLY A 3 -1.19 -16.09 -16.14
N ILE A 4 -1.27 -15.36 -15.02
CA ILE A 4 -0.24 -15.36 -13.96
C ILE A 4 0.02 -16.79 -13.49
N LYS A 5 1.28 -17.20 -13.46
CA LYS A 5 1.69 -18.58 -13.16
C LYS A 5 2.30 -18.77 -11.77
N HIS A 6 2.78 -17.70 -11.15
CA HIS A 6 3.44 -17.74 -9.85
C HIS A 6 2.70 -16.84 -8.88
N ILE A 7 2.18 -17.40 -7.78
CA ILE A 7 1.46 -16.65 -6.74
C ILE A 7 1.89 -17.18 -5.37
N THR A 8 2.47 -16.31 -4.55
CA THR A 8 2.85 -16.63 -3.18
C THR A 8 1.94 -15.89 -2.20
N PHE A 9 1.39 -16.61 -1.23
CA PHE A 9 0.58 -16.05 -0.15
C PHE A 9 1.40 -15.92 1.14
N VAL A 10 1.18 -14.83 1.86
CA VAL A 10 1.75 -14.55 3.19
C VAL A 10 0.58 -14.18 4.10
N ASP A 11 0.34 -15.00 5.13
CA ASP A 11 -0.72 -14.81 6.12
C ASP A 11 -0.39 -15.67 7.35
N ASN A 12 -0.51 -15.14 8.57
CA ASN A 12 -0.22 -15.86 9.81
C ASN A 12 -1.46 -16.42 10.52
N SER A 13 -2.63 -16.27 9.90
CA SER A 13 -3.91 -16.60 10.50
C SER A 13 -4.47 -17.94 9.99
N ARG A 14 -5.48 -18.43 10.68
CA ARG A 14 -6.18 -19.68 10.37
C ARG A 14 -7.60 -19.39 9.90
N ILE A 15 -8.17 -20.31 9.12
CA ILE A 15 -9.51 -20.16 8.56
C ILE A 15 -10.55 -20.32 9.67
N SER A 16 -11.35 -19.28 9.91
CA SER A 16 -12.48 -19.31 10.83
C SER A 16 -13.80 -19.67 10.12
N TYR A 17 -14.82 -20.07 10.87
CA TYR A 17 -16.14 -20.42 10.33
C TYR A 17 -16.83 -19.30 9.52
N SER A 18 -16.51 -18.03 9.80
CA SER A 18 -17.07 -16.89 9.07
C SER A 18 -16.32 -16.56 7.78
N ASN A 19 -15.14 -17.15 7.55
CA ASN A 19 -14.31 -16.84 6.40
C ASN A 19 -14.85 -17.38 5.06
N PRO A 20 -15.33 -18.63 4.92
CA PRO A 20 -15.71 -19.21 3.63
C PRO A 20 -16.78 -18.42 2.85
N VAL A 21 -17.66 -17.69 3.55
CA VAL A 21 -18.71 -16.88 2.91
C VAL A 21 -18.21 -15.53 2.38
N ARG A 22 -16.95 -15.15 2.67
CA ARG A 22 -16.33 -13.87 2.26
C ARG A 22 -15.00 -14.06 1.52
N GLN A 23 -14.31 -15.18 1.75
CA GLN A 23 -12.98 -15.49 1.23
C GLN A 23 -13.09 -16.70 0.30
N THR A 24 -13.05 -16.43 -1.00
CA THR A 24 -13.49 -17.34 -2.07
C THR A 24 -12.60 -18.56 -2.32
N LEU A 25 -11.45 -18.66 -1.65
CA LEU A 25 -10.53 -19.79 -1.74
C LEU A 25 -10.75 -20.84 -0.63
N PHE A 26 -11.66 -20.59 0.32
CA PHE A 26 -11.85 -21.45 1.48
C PHE A 26 -13.23 -22.09 1.49
N THR A 27 -13.30 -23.33 1.99
CA THR A 27 -14.54 -24.07 2.19
C THR A 27 -14.88 -24.18 3.68
N PHE A 28 -16.12 -24.61 3.98
CA PHE A 28 -16.51 -24.93 5.36
C PHE A 28 -15.59 -26.01 5.97
N GLN A 29 -15.21 -27.02 5.20
CA GLN A 29 -14.32 -28.08 5.67
C GLN A 29 -12.95 -27.54 6.11
N ASP A 30 -12.40 -26.58 5.37
CA ASP A 30 -11.11 -25.97 5.73
C ASP A 30 -11.18 -25.21 7.07
N SER A 31 -12.35 -24.65 7.40
CA SER A 31 -12.59 -24.02 8.70
C SER A 31 -12.73 -25.04 9.84
N CYS A 32 -13.37 -26.20 9.59
CA CYS A 32 -13.46 -27.30 10.57
C CYS A 32 -12.07 -27.86 10.91
N GLU A 33 -11.18 -27.94 9.92
CA GLU A 33 -9.81 -28.43 10.06
C GLU A 33 -8.84 -27.36 10.58
N ASN A 34 -9.32 -26.12 10.78
CA ASN A 34 -8.53 -24.99 11.24
C ASN A 34 -7.23 -24.82 10.42
N LYS A 35 -7.32 -24.89 9.09
CA LYS A 35 -6.13 -24.82 8.22
C LYS A 35 -5.47 -23.43 8.26
N PRO A 36 -4.13 -23.37 8.14
CA PRO A 36 -3.43 -22.10 7.89
C PRO A 36 -3.90 -21.47 6.58
N LYS A 37 -4.25 -20.18 6.60
CA LYS A 37 -4.84 -19.50 5.43
C LYS A 37 -3.93 -19.49 4.22
N ALA A 38 -2.65 -19.12 4.41
CA ALA A 38 -1.70 -18.99 3.31
C ALA A 38 -1.56 -20.32 2.54
N GLN A 39 -1.36 -21.43 3.26
CA GLN A 39 -1.21 -22.74 2.65
C GLN A 39 -2.50 -23.23 1.99
N ALA A 40 -3.65 -23.07 2.67
CA ALA A 40 -4.95 -23.44 2.11
C ALA A 40 -5.28 -22.66 0.82
N ALA A 41 -4.94 -21.37 0.75
CA ALA A 41 -5.13 -20.55 -0.45
C ALA A 41 -4.27 -21.04 -1.62
N ALA A 42 -3.00 -21.36 -1.35
CA ALA A 42 -2.08 -21.91 -2.35
C ALA A 42 -2.58 -23.26 -2.91
N ASP A 43 -3.10 -24.13 -2.04
CA ASP A 43 -3.61 -25.43 -2.45
C ASP A 43 -4.96 -25.32 -3.20
N ALA A 44 -5.83 -24.40 -2.79
CA ALA A 44 -7.05 -24.08 -3.52
C ALA A 44 -6.76 -23.62 -4.96
N LEU A 45 -5.73 -22.79 -5.18
CA LEU A 45 -5.32 -22.40 -6.53
C LEU A 45 -4.84 -23.59 -7.38
N LYS A 46 -4.11 -24.54 -6.78
CA LYS A 46 -3.67 -25.76 -7.48
C LYS A 46 -4.82 -26.67 -7.85
N ILE A 47 -5.88 -26.71 -7.03
CA ILE A 47 -7.13 -27.43 -7.35
C ILE A 47 -7.79 -26.79 -8.58
N ILE A 48 -7.88 -25.46 -8.62
CA ILE A 48 -8.49 -24.72 -9.73
C ILE A 48 -7.67 -24.87 -11.02
N TYR A 49 -6.35 -24.73 -10.93
CA TYR A 49 -5.44 -24.86 -12.07
C TYR A 49 -4.12 -25.52 -11.64
N PRO A 50 -3.93 -26.83 -11.88
CA PRO A 50 -2.74 -27.57 -11.44
C PRO A 50 -1.41 -27.05 -12.00
N GLY A 51 -1.43 -26.30 -13.11
CA GLY A 51 -0.23 -25.70 -13.71
C GLY A 51 0.27 -24.44 -13.00
N ILE A 52 -0.40 -23.98 -11.94
CA ILE A 52 0.05 -22.83 -11.14
C ILE A 52 1.16 -23.23 -10.18
N LYS A 53 2.17 -22.38 -10.04
CA LYS A 53 3.19 -22.46 -9.00
C LYS A 53 2.73 -21.56 -7.85
N SER A 54 2.09 -22.16 -6.85
CA SER A 54 1.60 -21.43 -5.69
C SER A 54 2.09 -22.02 -4.36
N THR A 55 2.50 -21.12 -3.45
CA THR A 55 3.09 -21.45 -2.15
C THR A 55 2.48 -20.54 -1.10
N GLY A 56 2.22 -21.06 0.10
CA GLY A 56 1.78 -20.27 1.25
C GLY A 56 2.83 -20.25 2.35
N TYR A 57 3.07 -19.09 2.94
CA TYR A 57 3.97 -18.90 4.08
C TYR A 57 3.16 -18.43 5.29
N ASP A 58 3.22 -19.22 6.35
CA ASP A 58 2.75 -18.83 7.69
C ASP A 58 3.79 -17.90 8.30
N LEU A 59 3.57 -16.60 8.12
CA LEU A 59 4.56 -15.55 8.37
C LEU A 59 3.86 -14.31 8.96
N THR A 60 4.33 -13.88 10.13
CA THR A 60 3.84 -12.67 10.78
C THR A 60 4.61 -11.46 10.28
N ILE A 61 3.91 -10.41 9.86
CA ILE A 61 4.55 -9.13 9.49
C ILE A 61 4.64 -8.27 10.76
N PRO A 62 5.86 -7.95 11.24
CA PRO A 62 6.02 -7.07 12.39
C PRO A 62 5.47 -5.67 12.11
N MET A 63 4.76 -5.12 13.08
CA MET A 63 4.05 -3.85 12.96
C MET A 63 4.75 -2.78 13.80
N PRO A 64 4.85 -1.53 13.30
CA PRO A 64 5.27 -0.40 14.13
C PRO A 64 4.49 -0.31 15.46
N GLY A 65 5.18 0.05 16.54
CA GLY A 65 4.59 0.19 17.87
C GLY A 65 4.23 -1.10 18.61
N HIS A 66 4.48 -2.28 18.03
CA HIS A 66 4.30 -3.56 18.70
C HIS A 66 5.64 -4.04 19.26
N THR A 67 5.82 -3.87 20.57
CA THR A 67 7.11 -4.12 21.23
C THR A 67 7.62 -5.54 21.00
N VAL A 68 8.88 -5.64 20.59
CA VAL A 68 9.60 -6.91 20.42
C VAL A 68 10.44 -7.15 21.66
N GLY A 69 10.08 -8.19 22.43
CA GLY A 69 10.84 -8.61 23.61
C GLY A 69 12.01 -9.52 23.25
N ASP A 70 12.94 -9.71 24.20
CA ASP A 70 14.14 -10.54 24.01
C ASP A 70 13.81 -11.99 23.58
N SER A 71 12.69 -12.53 24.08
CA SER A 71 12.25 -13.90 23.77
C SER A 71 11.70 -14.07 22.35
N THR A 72 11.26 -13.00 21.69
CA THR A 72 10.69 -13.03 20.34
C THR A 72 11.60 -12.42 19.28
N MET A 73 12.73 -11.83 19.68
CA MET A 73 13.64 -11.08 18.81
C MET A 73 14.17 -11.91 17.64
N GLU A 74 14.68 -13.12 17.88
CA GLU A 74 15.21 -13.98 16.81
C GLU A 74 14.11 -14.37 15.81
N LYS A 75 12.92 -14.70 16.29
CA LYS A 75 11.78 -15.04 15.43
C LYS A 75 11.34 -13.86 14.57
N VAL A 76 11.28 -12.67 15.15
CA VAL A 76 10.97 -11.43 14.39
C VAL A 76 12.02 -11.16 13.33
N LYS A 77 13.30 -11.38 13.63
CA LYS A 77 14.39 -11.22 12.67
C LYS A 77 14.30 -12.23 11.53
N GLU A 78 14.01 -13.49 11.82
CA GLU A 78 13.75 -14.51 10.80
C GLU A 78 12.57 -14.13 9.91
N ASP A 79 11.46 -13.67 10.50
CA ASP A 79 10.26 -13.27 9.78
C ASP A 79 10.51 -12.04 8.88
N VAL A 80 11.25 -11.05 9.37
CA VAL A 80 11.69 -9.89 8.57
C VAL A 80 12.54 -10.33 7.39
N ASN A 81 13.54 -11.18 7.62
CA ASN A 81 14.43 -11.66 6.55
C ASN A 81 13.65 -12.45 5.50
N LEU A 82 12.76 -13.34 5.93
CA LEU A 82 11.91 -14.11 5.01
C LEU A 82 10.98 -13.19 4.21
N LEU A 83 10.35 -12.20 4.83
CA LEU A 83 9.51 -11.22 4.14
C LEU A 83 10.32 -10.45 3.09
N HIS A 84 11.53 -9.99 3.46
CA HIS A 84 12.42 -9.27 2.55
C HIS A 84 12.81 -10.13 1.35
N ASP A 85 13.23 -11.38 1.58
CA ASP A 85 13.58 -12.32 0.51
C ASP A 85 12.40 -12.61 -0.42
N LEU A 86 11.20 -12.81 0.14
CA LEU A 86 9.98 -13.01 -0.66
C LEU A 86 9.68 -11.79 -1.53
N ILE A 87 9.74 -10.58 -0.98
CA ILE A 87 9.52 -9.35 -1.75
C ILE A 87 10.57 -9.19 -2.84
N ARG A 88 11.84 -9.46 -2.54
CA ARG A 88 12.94 -9.39 -3.51
C ARG A 88 12.76 -10.38 -4.66
N GLN A 89 12.27 -11.58 -4.38
CA GLN A 89 12.07 -12.63 -5.39
C GLN A 89 10.86 -12.40 -6.31
N HIS A 90 9.89 -11.57 -5.91
CA HIS A 90 8.68 -11.30 -6.70
C HIS A 90 8.77 -9.96 -7.44
N ASP A 91 8.08 -9.86 -8.57
CA ASP A 91 8.06 -8.63 -9.39
C ASP A 91 7.03 -7.61 -8.90
N VAL A 92 5.94 -8.10 -8.33
CA VAL A 92 4.75 -7.32 -7.94
C VAL A 92 4.30 -7.75 -6.56
N ILE A 93 4.02 -6.77 -5.70
CA ILE A 93 3.58 -6.98 -4.32
C ILE A 93 2.18 -6.39 -4.17
N PHE A 94 1.22 -7.22 -3.76
CA PHE A 94 -0.11 -6.75 -3.34
C PHE A 94 -0.15 -6.64 -1.82
N LEU A 95 -0.42 -5.45 -1.30
CA LEU A 95 -0.66 -5.22 0.12
C LEU A 95 -2.16 -5.32 0.39
N LEU A 96 -2.57 -6.49 0.85
CA LEU A 96 -3.97 -6.86 1.13
C LEU A 96 -4.21 -7.15 2.62
N THR A 97 -3.33 -6.64 3.48
CA THR A 97 -3.43 -6.83 4.94
C THR A 97 -4.56 -5.96 5.51
N ASP A 98 -4.99 -6.32 6.71
CA ASP A 98 -6.19 -5.80 7.38
C ASP A 98 -5.95 -4.56 8.25
N SER A 99 -4.70 -4.13 8.42
CA SER A 99 -4.35 -2.95 9.21
C SER A 99 -3.39 -2.01 8.47
N ARG A 100 -3.38 -0.74 8.86
CA ARG A 100 -2.43 0.25 8.34
C ARG A 100 -1.00 -0.13 8.70
N GLU A 101 -0.79 -0.58 9.92
CA GLU A 101 0.53 -0.85 10.51
C GLU A 101 1.21 -2.04 9.82
N SER A 102 0.45 -3.09 9.48
CA SER A 102 0.97 -4.27 8.77
C SER A 102 1.40 -3.97 7.32
N ARG A 103 0.94 -2.87 6.72
CA ARG A 103 1.36 -2.43 5.38
C ARG A 103 2.67 -1.69 5.39
N TRP A 104 3.14 -1.20 6.54
CA TRP A 104 4.30 -0.31 6.63
C TRP A 104 5.58 -0.99 6.17
N LEU A 105 5.94 -2.13 6.79
CA LEU A 105 7.21 -2.80 6.49
C LEU A 105 7.28 -3.28 5.01
N PRO A 106 6.26 -3.95 4.44
CA PRO A 106 6.25 -4.26 3.01
C PRO A 106 6.35 -3.03 2.10
N THR A 107 5.80 -1.88 2.52
CA THR A 107 5.91 -0.62 1.75
C THR A 107 7.35 -0.13 1.72
N VAL A 108 8.05 -0.14 2.86
CA VAL A 108 9.46 0.27 2.95
C VAL A 108 10.33 -0.65 2.09
N ILE A 109 10.20 -1.98 2.27
CA ILE A 109 10.98 -2.96 1.51
C ILE A 109 10.70 -2.82 0.01
N GLY A 110 9.43 -2.68 -0.39
CA GLY A 110 9.06 -2.50 -1.79
C GLY A 110 9.65 -1.24 -2.42
N ALA A 111 9.75 -0.14 -1.66
CA ALA A 111 10.37 1.10 -2.13
C ALA A 111 11.90 0.98 -2.27
N VAL A 112 12.56 0.28 -1.35
CA VAL A 112 14.02 0.02 -1.39
C VAL A 112 14.39 -0.94 -2.52
N GLU A 113 13.63 -2.02 -2.69
CA GLU A 113 13.82 -3.04 -3.74
C GLU A 113 13.20 -2.62 -5.09
N GLN A 114 12.68 -1.39 -5.19
CA GLN A 114 12.10 -0.79 -6.41
C GLN A 114 11.02 -1.66 -7.08
N LYS A 115 10.13 -2.25 -6.27
CA LYS A 115 9.06 -3.15 -6.72
C LYS A 115 7.80 -2.42 -7.13
N ILE A 116 6.99 -3.04 -7.98
CA ILE A 116 5.62 -2.60 -8.22
C ILE A 116 4.79 -2.99 -7.00
N VAL A 117 4.36 -2.01 -6.22
CA VAL A 117 3.52 -2.24 -5.03
C VAL A 117 2.11 -1.70 -5.27
N LEU A 118 1.12 -2.56 -5.09
CA LEU A 118 -0.30 -2.22 -5.15
C LEU A 118 -0.91 -2.43 -3.78
N CYS A 119 -1.35 -1.35 -3.16
CA CYS A 119 -2.05 -1.38 -1.89
C CYS A 119 -3.56 -1.34 -2.12
N CYS A 120 -4.30 -2.23 -1.48
CA CYS A 120 -5.76 -2.21 -1.49
C CYS A 120 -6.28 -2.23 -0.05
N ALA A 121 -7.07 -1.22 0.30
CA ALA A 121 -7.75 -1.15 1.60
C ALA A 121 -9.26 -1.00 1.41
N VAL A 122 -10.03 -1.57 2.33
CA VAL A 122 -11.49 -1.71 2.21
C VAL A 122 -12.17 -1.25 3.49
N GLY A 123 -13.09 -0.30 3.35
CA GLY A 123 -13.99 0.14 4.41
C GLY A 123 -15.37 -0.50 4.30
N PHE A 124 -16.32 -0.01 5.10
CA PHE A 124 -17.67 -0.55 5.13
C PHE A 124 -18.38 -0.48 3.77
N ASP A 125 -18.40 0.70 3.13
CA ASP A 125 -19.06 0.98 1.85
C ASP A 125 -18.12 1.60 0.80
N SER A 126 -16.81 1.62 1.06
CA SER A 126 -15.80 2.23 0.18
C SER A 126 -14.53 1.38 0.10
N TYR A 127 -13.69 1.63 -0.90
CA TYR A 127 -12.35 1.05 -1.01
C TYR A 127 -11.39 2.00 -1.70
N VAL A 128 -10.10 1.78 -1.45
CA VAL A 128 -9.00 2.49 -2.11
C VAL A 128 -7.99 1.49 -2.65
N ILE A 129 -7.54 1.72 -3.88
CA ILE A 129 -6.45 1.00 -4.52
C ILE A 129 -5.39 2.04 -4.89
N ILE A 130 -4.15 1.85 -4.45
CA ILE A 130 -3.05 2.79 -4.69
C ILE A 130 -1.88 2.00 -5.27
N ARG A 131 -1.34 2.43 -6.42
CA ARG A 131 -0.02 1.97 -6.87
C ARG A 131 1.04 2.90 -6.31
N HIS A 132 2.03 2.36 -5.62
CA HIS A 132 3.10 3.19 -5.07
C HIS A 132 4.04 3.68 -6.17
N GLY A 133 4.60 4.88 -5.98
CA GLY A 133 5.73 5.31 -6.79
C GLY A 133 6.96 4.44 -6.58
N ILE A 134 7.80 4.35 -7.62
CA ILE A 134 9.05 3.59 -7.58
C ILE A 134 10.22 4.58 -7.56
N PRO A 135 10.81 4.85 -6.38
CA PRO A 135 11.89 5.82 -6.25
C PRO A 135 13.09 5.45 -7.12
N THR A 136 13.70 6.45 -7.75
CA THR A 136 14.92 6.31 -8.55
C THR A 136 16.12 6.74 -7.70
N LYS A 137 17.22 5.98 -7.76
CA LYS A 137 18.42 6.25 -6.93
C LYS A 137 19.19 7.52 -7.36
N ASP A 138 18.98 7.99 -8.60
CA ASP A 138 19.83 9.01 -9.24
C ASP A 138 19.19 10.40 -9.41
N LEU A 139 17.93 10.61 -8.99
CA LEU A 139 17.20 11.86 -9.28
C LEU A 139 17.17 12.88 -8.14
N ASP A 140 17.69 12.55 -6.96
CA ASP A 140 17.79 13.49 -5.83
C ASP A 140 18.83 14.63 -6.07
N SER A 141 19.62 14.56 -7.15
CA SER A 141 20.73 15.49 -7.44
C SER A 141 20.61 16.25 -8.76
N SER A 142 19.53 16.09 -9.52
CA SER A 142 19.35 16.89 -10.74
C SER A 142 17.95 17.49 -10.77
N SER A 143 17.92 18.79 -10.45
CA SER A 143 16.97 19.77 -10.97
C SER A 143 17.08 19.86 -12.50
N SER A 144 16.90 18.72 -13.18
CA SER A 144 16.81 18.60 -14.61
C SER A 144 15.43 19.08 -15.02
N SER A 145 15.38 20.38 -15.28
CA SER A 145 14.35 21.13 -15.97
C SER A 145 14.11 20.59 -17.40
N THR A 146 13.68 19.34 -17.53
CA THR A 146 12.92 18.86 -18.71
C THR A 146 11.44 19.16 -18.52
N THR A 147 11.16 20.43 -18.26
CA THR A 147 9.84 20.96 -17.94
C THR A 147 9.13 21.39 -19.22
N THR A 148 8.66 20.46 -20.05
CA THR A 148 7.71 20.86 -21.12
C THR A 148 6.70 19.81 -21.59
N THR A 149 6.87 18.51 -21.35
CA THR A 149 6.02 17.52 -22.06
C THR A 149 4.84 16.96 -21.25
N TYR A 150 4.77 17.18 -19.93
CA TYR A 150 3.73 16.56 -19.08
C TYR A 150 3.21 17.46 -17.96
N LYS A 151 2.72 18.68 -18.26
CA LYS A 151 2.14 19.57 -17.22
C LYS A 151 0.99 18.92 -16.43
N ASN A 152 0.31 17.95 -17.02
CA ASN A 152 -0.87 17.30 -16.43
C ASN A 152 -0.59 15.89 -15.87
N PHE A 153 0.66 15.42 -15.86
CA PHE A 153 0.99 14.09 -15.35
C PHE A 153 2.09 14.13 -14.31
N LEU A 154 1.91 13.34 -13.25
CA LEU A 154 2.92 13.11 -12.24
C LEU A 154 3.76 11.87 -12.61
N PRO A 155 5.10 11.99 -12.73
CA PRO A 155 5.97 10.86 -13.06
C PRO A 155 5.87 9.71 -12.05
N GLY A 156 6.05 8.46 -12.52
CA GLY A 156 5.92 7.26 -11.68
C GLY A 156 6.82 7.26 -10.43
N HIS A 157 8.05 7.76 -10.53
CA HIS A 157 8.97 7.85 -9.39
C HIS A 157 8.58 8.91 -8.34
N LYS A 158 7.67 9.84 -8.69
CA LYS A 158 7.15 10.88 -7.79
C LYS A 158 5.78 10.55 -7.20
N LEU A 159 5.19 9.41 -7.54
CA LEU A 159 3.89 9.03 -6.97
C LEU A 159 4.03 8.69 -5.49
N GLY A 160 3.05 9.11 -4.70
CA GLY A 160 2.98 8.78 -3.29
C GLY A 160 2.78 7.29 -3.03
N CYS A 161 3.08 6.86 -1.81
CA CYS A 161 2.63 5.58 -1.30
C CYS A 161 1.36 5.74 -0.44
N TYR A 162 0.83 4.64 0.07
CA TYR A 162 -0.29 4.61 1.01
C TYR A 162 -0.14 5.55 2.22
N PHE A 163 1.10 5.85 2.64
CA PHE A 163 1.42 6.70 3.79
C PHE A 163 1.71 8.17 3.44
N CYS A 164 1.77 8.55 2.16
CA CYS A 164 2.08 9.94 1.76
C CYS A 164 0.89 10.87 1.89
N ASN A 165 -0.28 10.39 1.47
CA ASN A 165 -1.51 11.13 1.62
C ASN A 165 -2.20 10.45 2.79
N ASP A 166 -2.31 11.12 3.92
CA ASP A 166 -3.18 10.61 4.98
C ASP A 166 -4.56 10.42 4.33
N ILE A 167 -5.07 9.19 4.28
CA ILE A 167 -6.23 8.82 3.44
C ILE A 167 -7.54 9.44 4.01
N VAL A 168 -7.40 10.24 5.07
CA VAL A 168 -8.40 11.16 5.55
C VAL A 168 -8.39 12.38 4.63
N ALA A 169 -9.25 12.35 3.61
CA ALA A 169 -9.58 13.56 2.87
C ALA A 169 -10.03 14.66 3.86
N PRO A 170 -9.75 15.95 3.59
CA PRO A 170 -10.30 17.06 4.36
C PRO A 170 -11.80 17.17 4.03
N GLY A 171 -12.60 16.33 4.68
CA GLY A 171 -14.05 16.25 4.57
C GLY A 171 -14.54 15.27 5.63
N ASP A 172 -15.19 15.79 6.66
CA ASP A 172 -15.77 15.06 7.81
C ASP A 172 -15.01 13.80 8.24
N SER A 173 -13.89 14.02 8.92
CA SER A 173 -12.95 13.04 9.51
C SER A 173 -13.57 12.09 10.56
N SER A 174 -14.87 12.16 10.79
CA SER A 174 -15.65 11.29 11.68
C SER A 174 -16.27 10.09 10.96
N ILE A 175 -16.49 10.15 9.63
CA ILE A 175 -17.14 9.07 8.85
C ILE A 175 -16.11 8.18 8.14
N ASP A 176 -14.99 8.76 7.68
CA ASP A 176 -13.99 8.08 6.83
C ASP A 176 -12.89 7.29 7.59
N ARG A 177 -12.91 7.27 8.94
CA ARG A 177 -11.96 6.46 9.75
C ARG A 177 -12.11 4.94 9.54
N THR A 178 -13.18 4.50 8.88
CA THR A 178 -13.56 3.08 8.77
C THR A 178 -12.77 2.29 7.73
N LEU A 179 -11.98 2.94 6.87
CA LEU A 179 -11.31 2.29 5.73
C LEU A 179 -10.28 1.22 6.15
N ASP A 180 -9.77 1.30 7.37
CA ASP A 180 -8.80 0.36 7.94
C ASP A 180 -9.18 -0.19 9.32
N GLN A 181 -10.16 0.41 10.02
CA GLN A 181 -10.44 0.07 11.41
C GLN A 181 -11.48 -1.04 11.59
N GLN A 182 -12.18 -1.47 10.53
CA GLN A 182 -13.27 -2.45 10.62
C GLN A 182 -13.38 -3.39 9.40
N CYS A 183 -12.28 -4.05 9.02
CA CYS A 183 -12.19 -4.96 7.86
C CYS A 183 -13.16 -6.17 7.88
N THR A 184 -13.83 -6.47 9.01
CA THR A 184 -14.77 -7.60 9.13
C THR A 184 -16.22 -7.26 8.78
N VAL A 185 -16.59 -5.98 8.79
CA VAL A 185 -17.94 -5.53 8.46
C VAL A 185 -17.85 -4.67 7.21
N THR A 186 -17.74 -5.31 6.06
CA THR A 186 -17.80 -4.65 4.74
C THR A 186 -18.97 -5.19 3.93
N ARG A 187 -19.53 -4.35 3.05
CA ARG A 187 -20.52 -4.80 2.06
C ARG A 187 -19.87 -5.86 1.17
N PRO A 188 -20.44 -7.07 1.01
CA PRO A 188 -19.76 -8.19 0.34
C PRO A 188 -19.25 -7.93 -1.08
N GLY A 189 -19.89 -7.01 -1.81
CA GLY A 189 -19.45 -6.66 -3.18
C GLY A 189 -18.13 -5.89 -3.24
N ILE A 190 -17.69 -5.26 -2.15
CA ILE A 190 -16.50 -4.39 -2.13
C ILE A 190 -15.24 -5.17 -2.43
N SER A 191 -15.02 -6.28 -1.73
CA SER A 191 -13.80 -7.07 -1.91
C SER A 191 -13.68 -7.58 -3.35
N MET A 192 -14.80 -7.95 -3.98
CA MET A 192 -14.84 -8.41 -5.37
C MET A 192 -14.49 -7.29 -6.35
N MET A 193 -15.08 -6.10 -6.18
CA MET A 193 -14.78 -4.94 -7.05
C MET A 193 -13.35 -4.46 -6.87
N ALA A 194 -12.90 -4.33 -5.62
CA ALA A 194 -11.56 -3.88 -5.30
C ALA A 194 -10.50 -4.87 -5.82
N SER A 195 -10.74 -6.17 -5.68
CA SER A 195 -9.84 -7.22 -6.21
C SER A 195 -9.78 -7.18 -7.74
N ALA A 196 -10.92 -7.05 -8.41
CA ALA A 196 -10.98 -6.96 -9.86
C ALA A 196 -10.19 -5.75 -10.38
N LEU A 197 -10.46 -4.56 -9.85
CA LEU A 197 -9.77 -3.34 -10.27
C LEU A 197 -8.28 -3.33 -9.90
N SER A 198 -7.90 -3.97 -8.78
CA SER A 198 -6.48 -4.09 -8.41
C SER A 198 -5.70 -4.93 -9.42
N VAL A 199 -6.31 -6.02 -9.91
CA VAL A 199 -5.72 -6.86 -10.95
C VAL A 199 -5.72 -6.15 -12.30
N GLU A 200 -6.81 -5.49 -12.70
CA GLU A 200 -6.84 -4.73 -13.96
C GLU A 200 -5.80 -3.59 -13.97
N LEU A 201 -5.65 -2.87 -12.84
CA LEU A 201 -4.62 -1.85 -12.70
C LEU A 201 -3.22 -2.43 -12.86
N LEU A 202 -2.94 -3.61 -12.27
CA LEU A 202 -1.66 -4.29 -12.47
C LEU A 202 -1.42 -4.57 -13.96
N VAL A 203 -2.42 -5.12 -14.67
CA VAL A 203 -2.25 -5.48 -16.08
C VAL A 203 -1.99 -4.23 -16.91
N SER A 204 -2.72 -3.13 -16.66
CA SER A 204 -2.47 -1.85 -17.30
C SER A 204 -1.05 -1.32 -17.03
N ILE A 205 -0.53 -1.46 -15.80
CA ILE A 205 0.86 -1.10 -15.46
C ILE A 205 1.84 -1.94 -16.28
N ILE A 206 1.74 -3.27 -16.28
CA ILE A 206 2.76 -4.12 -16.94
C ILE A 206 2.73 -4.04 -18.47
N GLN A 207 1.59 -3.67 -19.06
CA GLN A 207 1.45 -3.42 -20.50
C GLN A 207 1.94 -2.03 -20.91
N HIS A 208 2.06 -1.09 -19.97
CA HIS A 208 2.62 0.23 -20.25
C HIS A 208 4.13 0.10 -20.55
N PRO A 209 4.69 0.81 -21.57
CA PRO A 209 6.11 0.72 -21.91
C PRO A 209 7.06 1.01 -20.73
N LEU A 210 6.70 2.00 -19.90
CA LEU A 210 7.43 2.36 -18.68
C LEU A 210 7.14 1.48 -17.44
N ARG A 211 6.24 0.49 -17.55
CA ARG A 211 5.84 -0.40 -16.43
C ARG A 211 5.52 0.39 -15.16
N GLY A 212 6.10 0.02 -14.01
CA GLY A 212 5.89 0.71 -12.74
C GLY A 212 6.30 2.18 -12.71
N GLN A 213 7.13 2.63 -13.66
CA GLN A 213 7.51 4.05 -13.82
C GLN A 213 6.50 4.86 -14.65
N CYS A 214 5.38 4.26 -15.06
CA CYS A 214 4.34 4.96 -15.80
C CYS A 214 3.78 6.16 -15.01
N PRO A 215 3.58 7.32 -15.67
CA PRO A 215 3.04 8.49 -15.02
C PRO A 215 1.53 8.34 -14.74
N ALA A 216 1.00 9.14 -13.82
CA ALA A 216 -0.44 9.22 -13.54
C ALA A 216 -0.98 10.62 -13.88
N SER A 217 -2.21 10.71 -14.40
CA SER A 217 -2.85 12.01 -14.67
C SER A 217 -3.19 12.72 -13.36
N ILE A 218 -2.95 14.03 -13.29
CA ILE A 218 -3.29 14.89 -12.14
C ILE A 218 -4.77 15.32 -12.20
N HIS A 219 -5.34 15.43 -13.40
CA HIS A 219 -6.74 15.81 -13.62
C HIS A 219 -7.51 14.66 -14.28
N ALA A 220 -8.65 14.30 -13.71
CA ALA A 220 -9.53 13.26 -14.24
C ALA A 220 -10.38 13.71 -15.43
N ASP A 221 -10.48 15.03 -15.66
CA ASP A 221 -11.59 15.64 -16.40
C ASP A 221 -11.29 16.07 -17.85
N HIS A 222 -10.12 15.72 -18.41
CA HIS A 222 -9.79 16.17 -19.77
C HIS A 222 -9.45 15.00 -20.71
N GLU A 223 -10.33 14.80 -21.69
CA GLU A 223 -10.13 14.05 -22.94
C GLU A 223 -8.99 14.61 -23.82
N GLU A 224 -8.30 15.67 -23.37
CA GLU A 224 -7.20 16.29 -24.09
C GLU A 224 -5.97 15.38 -24.12
N SER A 225 -5.85 14.67 -25.24
CA SER A 225 -4.66 13.92 -25.67
C SER A 225 -4.10 12.97 -24.61
N ILE A 226 -4.75 11.82 -24.46
CA ILE A 226 -4.12 10.61 -23.94
C ILE A 226 -2.75 10.48 -24.64
N PRO A 227 -1.62 10.59 -23.93
CA PRO A 227 -0.31 10.53 -24.57
C PRO A 227 -0.17 9.24 -25.39
N GLU A 228 0.55 9.27 -26.52
CA GLU A 228 0.81 8.07 -27.34
C GLU A 228 1.47 6.92 -26.55
N THR A 229 2.00 7.22 -25.35
CA THR A 229 2.64 6.28 -24.43
C THR A 229 1.69 5.58 -23.46
N VAL A 230 0.37 5.74 -23.57
CA VAL A 230 -0.59 5.10 -22.65
C VAL A 230 -0.67 3.58 -22.87
N SER A 231 -0.99 2.85 -21.80
CA SER A 231 -1.15 1.40 -21.87
C SER A 231 -2.21 1.04 -22.90
N CYS A 232 -2.03 -0.09 -23.61
CA CYS A 232 -3.03 -0.59 -24.57
C CYS A 232 -4.38 -0.92 -23.92
N LEU A 233 -4.43 -0.97 -22.59
CA LEU A 233 -5.64 -1.20 -21.77
C LEU A 233 -6.24 0.10 -21.19
N GLY A 234 -5.74 1.26 -21.59
CA GLY A 234 -6.22 2.57 -21.14
C GLY A 234 -5.31 3.24 -20.12
N ILE A 235 -5.85 4.20 -19.37
CA ILE A 235 -5.08 4.99 -18.40
C ILE A 235 -4.56 4.15 -17.23
N VAL A 236 -3.47 4.62 -16.62
CA VAL A 236 -2.87 3.99 -15.44
C VAL A 236 -2.95 4.93 -14.23
N PRO A 237 -4.10 4.99 -13.54
CA PRO A 237 -4.30 5.92 -12.42
C PRO A 237 -3.33 5.63 -11.27
N HIS A 238 -3.05 6.64 -10.46
CA HIS A 238 -2.30 6.49 -9.21
C HIS A 238 -3.15 5.82 -8.14
N THR A 239 -4.32 6.41 -7.88
CA THR A 239 -5.29 5.91 -6.90
C THR A 239 -6.64 5.69 -7.57
N ILE A 240 -7.36 4.64 -7.15
CA ILE A 240 -8.77 4.42 -7.43
C ILE A 240 -9.48 4.43 -6.09
N ARG A 241 -10.34 5.42 -5.85
CA ARG A 241 -11.17 5.49 -4.64
C ARG A 241 -12.64 5.42 -5.03
N SER A 242 -13.37 4.45 -4.50
CA SER A 242 -14.76 4.20 -4.87
C SER A 242 -15.66 4.21 -3.64
N PHE A 243 -16.86 4.75 -3.79
CA PHE A 243 -17.89 4.86 -2.76
C PHE A 243 -19.19 4.21 -3.24
N LEU A 244 -19.60 3.10 -2.63
CA LEU A 244 -20.80 2.37 -3.04
C LEU A 244 -22.10 3.05 -2.60
N SER A 245 -22.07 3.90 -1.58
CA SER A 245 -23.23 4.71 -1.18
C SER A 245 -23.66 5.67 -2.29
N ARG A 246 -22.68 6.18 -3.07
CA ARG A 246 -22.90 7.15 -4.16
C ARG A 246 -22.68 6.57 -5.56
N TYR A 247 -22.27 5.31 -5.65
CA TYR A 247 -21.86 4.66 -6.90
C TYR A 247 -20.87 5.50 -7.70
N SER A 248 -19.93 6.15 -7.00
CA SER A 248 -18.96 7.06 -7.61
C SER A 248 -17.53 6.56 -7.41
N THR A 249 -16.69 6.81 -8.41
CA THR A 249 -15.24 6.54 -8.37
C THR A 249 -14.49 7.82 -8.69
N VAL A 250 -13.45 8.10 -7.92
CA VAL A 250 -12.54 9.23 -8.14
C VAL A 250 -11.11 8.71 -8.28
N LEU A 251 -10.30 9.38 -9.10
CA LEU A 251 -8.94 8.95 -9.44
C LEU A 251 -7.88 9.97 -8.99
N PRO A 252 -7.73 10.22 -7.67
CA PRO A 252 -6.80 11.22 -7.19
C PRO A 252 -5.35 10.81 -7.45
N THR A 253 -4.51 11.78 -7.75
CA THR A 253 -3.06 11.61 -7.89
C THR A 253 -2.38 12.46 -6.84
N GLY A 254 -1.43 11.87 -6.11
CA GLY A 254 -0.73 12.54 -5.01
C GLY A 254 0.77 12.33 -5.13
N GLU A 255 1.53 13.39 -4.85
CA GLU A 255 3.00 13.36 -4.89
C GLU A 255 3.57 12.67 -3.65
N ALA A 256 4.74 12.04 -3.84
CA ALA A 256 5.52 11.48 -2.75
C ALA A 256 5.91 12.57 -1.77
N PHE A 257 5.45 12.41 -0.53
CA PHE A 257 5.73 13.36 0.52
C PHE A 257 7.16 13.17 1.05
N SER A 258 7.95 14.25 1.09
CA SER A 258 9.36 14.22 1.47
C SER A 258 9.61 13.70 2.89
N GLN A 259 8.65 13.92 3.81
CA GLN A 259 8.71 13.46 5.20
C GLN A 259 7.81 12.24 5.47
N CYS A 260 7.42 11.53 4.42
CA CYS A 260 6.64 10.31 4.54
C CYS A 260 7.34 9.26 5.42
N VAL A 261 6.61 8.70 6.38
CA VAL A 261 7.10 7.68 7.33
C VAL A 261 7.41 6.31 6.70
N ALA A 262 7.13 6.12 5.41
CA ALA A 262 7.40 4.89 4.68
C ALA A 262 8.34 5.08 3.47
N CYS A 263 7.94 5.83 2.43
CA CYS A 263 8.71 5.90 1.18
C CYS A 263 9.72 7.07 1.08
N SER A 264 9.87 7.90 2.11
CA SER A 264 10.83 9.03 2.08
C SER A 264 12.26 8.53 1.89
N SER A 265 13.13 9.38 1.34
CA SER A 265 14.56 9.07 1.22
C SER A 265 15.23 8.87 2.58
N ILE A 266 14.73 9.55 3.63
CA ILE A 266 15.20 9.40 5.02
C ILE A 266 14.97 7.97 5.51
N VAL A 267 13.73 7.46 5.39
CA VAL A 267 13.37 6.11 5.84
C VAL A 267 14.09 5.04 5.01
N ARG A 268 14.17 5.23 3.69
CA ARG A 268 14.88 4.29 2.80
C ARG A 268 16.36 4.16 3.18
N LYS A 269 17.05 5.29 3.43
CA LYS A 269 18.45 5.30 3.86
C LYS A 269 18.63 4.64 5.22
N ALA A 270 17.80 4.98 6.21
CA ALA A 270 17.88 4.34 7.53
C ALA A 270 17.68 2.82 7.46
N PHE A 271 16.77 2.35 6.60
CA PHE A 271 16.59 0.92 6.37
C PHE A 271 17.79 0.26 5.66
N GLU A 272 18.36 0.90 4.63
CA GLU A 272 19.54 0.41 3.91
C GLU A 272 20.81 0.39 4.79
N ASP A 273 20.99 1.40 5.65
CA ASP A 273 22.19 1.59 6.47
C ASP A 273 22.16 0.76 7.78
N ASP A 274 21.05 0.81 8.53
CA ASP A 274 20.94 0.21 9.87
C ASP A 274 20.17 -1.12 9.89
N GLY A 275 19.48 -1.47 8.80
CA GLY A 275 18.76 -2.72 8.63
C GLY A 275 17.83 -3.07 9.80
N PHE A 276 18.05 -4.24 10.41
CA PHE A 276 17.20 -4.72 11.51
C PHE A 276 17.27 -3.84 12.76
N SER A 277 18.37 -3.12 13.01
CA SER A 277 18.49 -2.24 14.18
C SER A 277 17.52 -1.06 14.08
N PHE A 278 17.38 -0.48 12.89
CA PHE A 278 16.37 0.54 12.60
C PHE A 278 14.95 -0.01 12.78
N LEU A 279 14.67 -1.20 12.24
CA LEU A 279 13.35 -1.84 12.39
C LEU A 279 12.98 -2.08 13.85
N LEU A 280 13.93 -2.51 14.67
CA LEU A 280 13.71 -2.73 16.10
C LEU A 280 13.33 -1.42 16.83
N GLN A 281 13.94 -0.29 16.45
CA GLN A 281 13.56 1.02 16.99
C GLN A 281 12.12 1.39 16.59
N VAL A 282 11.75 1.17 15.32
CA VAL A 282 10.38 1.41 14.82
C VAL A 282 9.33 0.54 15.51
N PHE A 283 9.63 -0.72 15.78
CA PHE A 283 8.69 -1.62 16.46
C PHE A 283 8.50 -1.25 17.94
N ASN A 284 9.54 -0.73 18.59
CA ASN A 284 9.53 -0.46 20.02
C ASN A 284 9.12 0.99 20.38
N ASP A 285 9.18 1.94 19.45
CA ASP A 285 8.78 3.34 19.67
C ASP A 285 7.86 3.85 18.56
N LEU A 286 6.61 4.14 18.93
CA LEU A 286 5.57 4.69 18.06
C LEU A 286 5.94 6.03 17.43
N ASN A 287 6.73 6.86 18.13
CA ASN A 287 7.07 8.21 17.67
C ASN A 287 8.37 8.24 16.86
N TYR A 288 9.11 7.13 16.81
CA TYR A 288 10.43 7.09 16.21
C TYR A 288 10.42 7.53 14.74
N LEU A 289 9.45 7.04 13.96
CA LEU A 289 9.32 7.40 12.54
C LEU A 289 8.99 8.89 12.34
N GLU A 290 8.10 9.45 13.14
CA GLU A 290 7.72 10.86 13.03
C GLU A 290 8.86 11.80 13.42
N ASN A 291 9.66 11.39 14.41
CA ASN A 291 10.87 12.09 14.82
C ASN A 291 11.94 12.01 13.72
N LEU A 292 12.17 10.82 13.17
CA LEU A 292 13.17 10.58 12.13
C LEU A 292 12.89 11.37 10.86
N THR A 293 11.63 11.43 10.41
CA THR A 293 11.26 12.17 9.19
C THR A 293 11.06 13.67 9.43
N GLY A 294 11.06 14.11 10.69
CA GLY A 294 10.73 15.49 11.07
C GLY A 294 9.24 15.82 10.92
N LEU A 295 8.37 14.82 10.70
CA LEU A 295 6.93 15.01 10.63
C LEU A 295 6.37 15.58 11.95
N ARG A 296 6.91 15.14 13.09
CA ARG A 296 6.50 15.67 14.40
C ARG A 296 6.80 17.16 14.54
N ALA A 297 7.95 17.61 14.04
CA ALA A 297 8.33 19.02 14.07
C ALA A 297 7.42 19.87 13.18
N MET A 298 7.02 19.33 12.01
CA MET A 298 6.05 19.98 11.12
C MET A 298 4.68 20.11 11.79
N GLN A 299 4.15 19.04 12.38
CA GLN A 299 2.85 19.05 13.07
C GLN A 299 2.83 20.09 14.20
N LEU A 300 3.86 20.10 15.05
CA LEU A 300 3.97 21.09 16.13
C LEU A 300 4.03 22.53 15.60
N ALA A 301 4.70 22.77 14.47
CA ALA A 301 4.75 24.10 13.86
C ALA A 301 3.39 24.54 13.29
N THR A 302 2.60 23.61 12.75
CA THR A 302 1.24 23.89 12.29
C THR A 302 0.31 24.17 13.47
N ASP A 303 0.32 23.34 14.52
CA ASP A 303 -0.50 23.55 15.72
C ASP A 303 -0.20 24.90 16.38
N LEU A 304 1.06 25.33 16.41
CA LEU A 304 1.47 26.64 16.91
C LEU A 304 0.91 27.79 16.05
N ASN A 305 0.92 27.66 14.73
CA ASN A 305 0.36 28.68 13.83
C ASN A 305 -1.17 28.75 13.93
N ASP A 306 -1.85 27.61 14.04
CA ASP A 306 -3.32 27.57 14.21
C ASP A 306 -3.74 28.22 15.54
N ILE A 307 -2.95 28.03 16.62
CA ILE A 307 -3.17 28.70 17.91
C ILE A 307 -2.96 30.21 17.79
N ILE A 308 -1.98 30.66 16.99
CA ILE A 308 -1.70 32.09 16.78
C ILE A 308 -2.81 32.74 15.95
N GLU A 309 -3.25 32.11 14.86
CA GLU A 309 -4.36 32.62 14.03
C GLU A 309 -5.67 32.74 14.82
N LEU A 310 -5.96 31.77 15.70
CA LEU A 310 -7.13 31.84 16.58
C LEU A 310 -7.03 32.90 17.68
N SER A 311 -5.82 33.36 18.01
CA SER A 311 -5.60 34.42 19.01
C SER A 311 -5.67 35.84 18.44
N ASP A 312 -5.48 36.00 17.13
CA ASP A 312 -5.56 37.29 16.44
C ASP A 312 -7.01 37.74 16.13
N ASP A 313 -8.00 36.84 16.28
CA ASP A 313 -9.42 37.11 16.07
C ASP A 313 -10.19 37.57 17.35
N GLU A 314 -9.51 37.74 18.50
CA GLU A 314 -10.14 38.22 19.75
C GLU A 314 -9.94 39.73 20.05
N GLU A 315 -9.38 40.53 19.13
CA GLU A 315 -9.31 41.99 19.27
C GLU A 315 -10.13 42.76 18.21
N ILE A 316 -11.46 42.78 18.34
CA ILE A 316 -12.34 43.86 17.79
C ILE A 316 -13.47 44.19 18.77
#